data_AF-A0A1Z4KFQ9-F1
#
_entry.id   AF-A0A1Z4KFQ9-F1
#
_cell.length_a   1.000
_cell.length_b   1.000
_cell.length_c   1.000
_cell.angle_alpha   90.00
_cell.angle_beta   90.00
_cell.angle_gamma   90.00
#
_symmetry.space_group_name_H-M   'P 1'
#
loop_
_entity.id
_entity.type
_entity.pdbx_description
1 polymer ?
#
loop_
_entity_poly.entity_id
_entity_poly.type
_entity_poly.pdbx_seq_one_letter_code
_entity_poly.pdbx_strand_id
1 'polypeptide(L)' 'MLGITLKETRLYHEIKEEGEKSLVLCQLTRRVGELSSEVRQRIESLSLEKLENLGEALLDFQGMADLEAWFNR' A
#
# COMPACT_ATOMS: atom_id res chain seq x y z
N MET A 1 -35.50 -4.49 -5.56
CA MET A 1 -34.16 -3.95 -5.25
C MET A 1 -33.24 -5.13 -5.05
N LEU A 2 -32.25 -5.32 -5.92
CA LEU A 2 -31.31 -6.43 -5.81
C LEU A 2 -30.48 -6.23 -4.54
N GLY A 3 -30.64 -7.15 -3.59
CA GLY A 3 -29.85 -7.22 -2.34
C GLY A 3 -28.44 -7.69 -2.59
N ILE A 4 -27.70 -7.00 -3.46
CA ILE A 4 -26.26 -7.19 -3.56
C ILE A 4 -25.61 -6.42 -2.42
N THR A 5 -25.07 -7.16 -1.45
CA THR A 5 -24.16 -6.59 -0.46
C THR A 5 -22.97 -6.03 -1.22
N LEU A 6 -22.86 -4.71 -1.37
CA LEU A 6 -21.81 -4.04 -2.15
C LEU A 6 -20.40 -4.54 -1.80
N LYS A 7 -20.18 -4.94 -0.53
CA LYS A 7 -18.93 -5.50 -0.05
C LYS A 7 -18.48 -6.79 -0.76
N GLU A 8 -19.39 -7.54 -1.38
CA GLU A 8 -19.06 -8.80 -2.10
C GLU A 8 -18.76 -8.56 -3.58
N THR A 9 -18.96 -7.34 -4.08
CA THR A 9 -18.70 -7.02 -5.48
C THR A 9 -17.20 -6.89 -5.74
N ARG A 10 -16.73 -7.42 -6.87
CA ARG A 10 -15.34 -7.28 -7.33
C ARG A 10 -14.92 -5.80 -7.44
N LEU A 11 -15.82 -4.94 -7.92
CA LEU A 11 -15.60 -3.50 -8.03
C LEU A 11 -15.28 -2.84 -6.68
N TYR A 12 -15.96 -3.25 -5.60
CA TYR A 12 -15.70 -2.70 -4.27
C TYR A 12 -14.29 -3.04 -3.76
N HIS A 13 -13.81 -4.26 -4.03
CA HIS A 13 -12.46 -4.68 -3.67
C HIS A 13 -11.40 -3.89 -4.45
N GLU A 14 -11.61 -3.70 -5.76
CA GLU A 14 -10.70 -2.93 -6.62
C GLU A 14 -10.59 -1.47 -6.13
N ILE A 15 -11.70 -0.82 -5.80
CA ILE A 15 -11.70 0.56 -5.27
C ILE A 15 -10.99 0.64 -3.90
N LYS A 16 -11.22 -0.33 -3.01
CA LYS A 16 -10.54 -0.38 -1.71
C LYS A 16 -9.02 -0.52 -1.89
N GLU A 17 -8.61 -1.43 -2.77
CA GLU A 17 -7.20 -1.70 -3.04
C GLU A 17 -6.48 -0.49 -3.64
N GLU A 18 -7.08 0.20 -4.63
CA GLU A 18 -6.52 1.44 -5.18
C GLU A 18 -6.40 2.54 -4.12
N GLY A 19 -7.40 2.68 -3.26
CA GLY A 19 -7.38 3.63 -2.15
C GLY A 19 -6.25 3.37 -1.15
N GLU A 20 -6.04 2.11 -0.79
CA GLU A 20 -4.96 1.70 0.11
C GLU A 20 -3.58 1.93 -0.52
N LYS A 21 -3.39 1.56 -1.80
CA LYS A 21 -2.13 1.82 -2.53
C LYS A 21 -1.78 3.30 -2.56
N SER A 22 -2.74 4.15 -2.91
CA SER A 22 -2.55 5.60 -2.97
C SER A 22 -2.17 6.17 -1.60
N LEU A 23 -2.83 5.71 -0.55
CA LEU A 23 -2.55 6.12 0.82
C LEU A 23 -1.14 5.70 1.28
N VAL A 24 -0.75 4.44 1.04
CA VAL A 24 0.58 3.92 1.39
C VAL A 24 1.68 4.68 0.64
N LEU A 25 1.52 4.92 -0.66
CA LEU A 25 2.48 5.69 -1.47
C LEU A 25 2.64 7.13 -0.94
N CYS A 26 1.54 7.79 -0.55
CA CYS A 26 1.58 9.12 0.04
C CYS A 26 2.32 9.12 1.38
N GLN A 27 2.04 8.14 2.24
CA GLN A 27 2.70 8.02 3.55
C GLN A 27 4.19 7.74 3.41
N LEU A 28 4.59 6.82 2.53
CA LEU A 28 5.99 6.53 2.26
C LEU A 28 6.72 7.76 1.70
N THR A 29 6.11 8.46 0.74
CA THR A 29 6.72 9.69 0.20
C THR A 29 6.98 10.74 1.30
N ARG A 30 6.11 10.82 2.32
CA ARG A 30 6.27 11.70 3.47
C ARG A 30 7.29 11.20 4.50
N ARG A 31 7.39 9.89 4.70
CA ARG A 31 8.23 9.27 5.74
C ARG A 31 9.67 9.04 5.29
N VAL A 32 9.86 8.53 4.08
CA VAL A 32 11.19 8.13 3.58
C VAL A 32 11.72 9.05 2.47
N GLY A 33 10.92 10.01 2.01
CA GLY A 33 11.29 10.96 0.96
C GLY A 33 10.83 10.51 -0.43
N GLU A 34 11.44 11.09 -1.47
CA GLU A 34 11.04 10.83 -2.85
C GLU A 34 11.27 9.37 -3.24
N LEU A 35 10.20 8.69 -3.66
CA LEU A 35 10.24 7.30 -4.11
C LEU A 35 10.57 7.23 -5.60
N SER A 36 11.57 6.42 -5.95
CA SER A 36 11.88 6.10 -7.35
C SER A 36 10.73 5.35 -8.04
N SER A 37 10.73 5.37 -9.37
CA SER A 37 9.71 4.68 -10.18
C SER A 37 9.68 3.17 -9.90
N GLU A 38 10.84 2.56 -9.68
CA GLU A 38 10.99 1.13 -9.38
C GLU A 38 10.36 0.78 -8.03
N VAL A 39 10.57 1.62 -7.02
CA VAL A 39 9.99 1.45 -5.68
C VAL A 39 8.47 1.59 -5.73
N ARG A 40 7.97 2.58 -6.47
CA ARG A 40 6.51 2.78 -6.68
C ARG A 40 5.87 1.56 -7.35
N GLN A 41 6.45 1.08 -8.45
CA GLN A 41 5.96 -0.12 -9.13
C GLN A 41 5.97 -1.35 -8.21
N ARG A 42 7.01 -1.51 -7.39
CA ARG A 42 7.07 -2.60 -6.42
C ARG A 42 5.93 -2.53 -5.41
N ILE A 43 5.64 -1.35 -4.88
CA ILE A 43 4.53 -1.13 -3.94
C ILE A 43 3.18 -1.40 -4.60
N GLU A 44 2.98 -0.93 -5.83
CA GLU A 44 1.73 -1.14 -6.59
C GLU A 44 1.47 -2.62 -6.91
N SER A 45 2.53 -3.44 -6.99
CA SER A 45 2.45 -4.89 -7.18
C SER A 45 2.21 -5.70 -5.90
N LEU A 46 2.22 -5.07 -4.73
CA LEU A 46 1.94 -5.75 -3.46
C LEU A 46 0.48 -6.17 -3.38
N SER A 47 0.22 -7.33 -2.76
CA SER A 47 -1.12 -7.73 -2.37
C SER A 47 -1.67 -6.80 -1.28
N LEU A 48 -2.99 -6.76 -1.14
CA LEU A 48 -3.68 -6.00 -0.10
C LEU A 48 -3.11 -6.27 1.30
N GLU A 49 -2.95 -7.55 1.66
CA GLU A 49 -2.36 -7.97 2.94
C GLU A 49 -0.95 -7.42 3.15
N LYS A 50 -0.12 -7.38 2.10
CA LYS A 50 1.23 -6.82 2.20
C LYS A 50 1.21 -5.30 2.31
N LEU A 51 0.23 -4.63 1.70
CA LEU A 51 0.04 -3.18 1.84
C LEU A 51 -0.42 -2.82 3.25
N GLU A 52 -1.33 -3.58 3.85
CA GLU A 52 -1.75 -3.40 5.25
C GLU A 52 -0.56 -3.58 6.19
N ASN A 53 0.24 -4.64 6.02
CA ASN A 53 1.47 -4.87 6.79
C ASN A 53 2.53 -3.75 6.61
N LEU A 54 2.69 -3.24 5.38
CA LEU A 54 3.56 -2.09 5.10
C LEU A 54 3.02 -0.82 5.77
N GLY A 55 1.69 -0.67 5.81
CA GLY A 55 0.93 0.36 6.51
C GLY A 55 1.29 0.47 7.99
N GLU A 56 1.41 -0.67 8.67
CA GLU A 56 1.82 -0.71 10.07
C GLU A 56 3.32 -0.45 10.23
N ALA A 57 4.16 -1.12 9.41
CA ALA A 57 5.62 -1.00 9.50
C ALA A 57 6.13 0.42 9.24
N LEU A 58 5.46 1.21 8.38
CA LEU A 58 5.88 2.58 8.07
C LEU A 58 5.87 3.50 9.29
N LEU A 59 5.10 3.18 10.33
CA LEU A 59 5.01 3.96 11.55
C LEU A 59 6.36 3.99 12.30
N ASP A 60 7.16 2.94 12.12
CA ASP A 60 8.47 2.77 12.75
C ASP A 60 9.64 3.21 11.84
N PHE A 61 9.37 3.48 10.55
CA PHE A 61 10.42 3.84 9.59
C PHE A 61 11.09 5.17 9.97
N GLN A 62 12.41 5.14 9.98
CA GLN A 62 13.30 6.30 10.16
C GLN A 62 13.86 6.80 8.82
N GLY A 63 13.76 6.01 7.75
CA GLY A 63 14.14 6.44 6.41
C GLY A 63 14.07 5.34 5.35
N MET A 64 14.65 5.63 4.18
CA MET A 64 14.61 4.74 3.00
C MET A 64 15.22 3.35 3.28
N ALA A 65 16.24 3.27 4.12
CA ALA A 65 16.88 2.01 4.48
C ALA A 65 15.91 1.02 5.17
N ASP A 66 14.93 1.52 5.94
CA ASP A 66 13.93 0.67 6.58
C ASP A 66 12.94 0.08 5.57
N LEU A 67 12.56 0.87 4.55
CA LEU A 67 11.74 0.39 3.44
C LEU A 67 12.48 -0.69 2.63
N GLU A 68 13.76 -0.48 2.33
CA GLU A 68 14.59 -1.48 1.66
C GLU A 68 14.75 -2.75 2.49
N ALA A 69 14.98 -2.61 3.80
CA ALA A 69 15.05 -3.74 4.71
C ALA A 69 13.72 -4.51 4.75
N TRP A 70 12.59 -3.81 4.79
CA TRP A 70 11.25 -4.42 4.76
C TRP A 70 11.03 -5.23 3.48
N PHE A 71 11.44 -4.71 2.32
CA PHE A 71 11.32 -5.41 1.05
C PHE A 71 12.14 -6.71 0.93
N ASN A 72 13.16 -6.87 1.77
CA ASN A 72 14.05 -8.04 1.77
C ASN A 72 13.70 -9.07 2.86
N ARG A 73 12.61 -8.86 3.59
CA ARG A 73 12.07 -9.82 4.57
C ARG A 73 11.22 -10.91 3.90
#